data_AF-A0A142JKG2-F1
#
_entry.id   AF-A0A142JKG2-F1
#
_cell.length_a   1.000
_cell.length_b   1.000
_cell.length_c   1.000
_cell.angle_alpha   90.00
_cell.angle_beta   90.00
_cell.angle_gamma   90.00
#
_symmetry.space_group_name_H-M   'P 1'
#
loop_
_entity.id
_entity.type
_entity.pdbx_description
1 polymer ?
#
loop_
_entity_poly.entity_id
_entity_poly.type
_entity_poly.pdbx_seq_one_letter_code
_entity_poly.pdbx_strand_id
1 'polypeptide(L)'
;MAEPIKNLEVEKWRIKNGLTVSAACEQLGLQRAKFTEMRSRPQDPIEDKAVCQLLEIYEAYPESMPSVRQLDIQQFMIELGFDPENPSHKKEFAVLVGREPAAVYRWLAGEGNYSKPVERLMEAYSRIHLPGPKKRALLRTYAIKIAERLGIKDLFERATWRKE
;
A
#
# COMPACT_ATOMS: atom_id res chain seq x y z
N MET A 1 18.19 -6.89 12.08
CA MET A 1 17.25 -6.82 10.92
C MET A 1 15.85 -6.74 11.49
N ALA A 2 15.02 -5.81 11.00
CA ALA A 2 13.64 -5.70 11.47
C ALA A 2 12.80 -6.89 10.96
N GLU A 3 11.89 -7.41 11.79
CA GLU A 3 11.03 -8.53 11.37
C GLU A 3 9.96 -8.07 10.35
N PRO A 4 9.56 -8.95 9.41
CA PRO A 4 8.38 -8.75 8.58
C PRO A 4 7.13 -8.44 9.41
N ILE A 5 6.23 -7.62 8.87
CA ILE A 5 4.92 -7.40 9.48
C ILE A 5 4.14 -8.70 9.40
N LYS A 6 3.69 -9.22 10.54
CA LYS A 6 2.98 -10.50 10.66
C LYS A 6 1.48 -10.31 10.52
N ASN A 7 0.77 -11.36 10.14
CA ASN A 7 -0.69 -11.37 10.05
C ASN A 7 -1.37 -10.98 11.38
N LEU A 8 -0.75 -11.32 12.52
CA LEU A 8 -1.21 -10.90 13.85
C LEU A 8 -1.38 -9.39 13.99
N GLU A 9 -0.57 -8.59 13.29
CA GLU A 9 -0.61 -7.12 13.40
C GLU A 9 -1.92 -6.54 12.84
N VAL A 10 -2.56 -7.22 11.89
CA VAL A 10 -3.90 -6.84 11.40
C VAL A 10 -4.95 -6.96 12.51
N GLU A 11 -4.91 -8.06 13.26
CA GLU A 11 -5.86 -8.30 14.34
C GLU A 11 -5.62 -7.35 15.52
N LYS A 12 -4.34 -7.09 15.87
CA LYS A 12 -3.98 -6.08 16.88
C LYS A 12 -4.47 -4.70 16.49
N TRP A 13 -4.21 -4.27 15.25
CA TRP A 13 -4.67 -2.98 14.73
C TRP A 13 -6.20 -2.86 14.76
N ARG A 14 -6.92 -3.92 14.35
CA ARG A 14 -8.38 -3.96 14.39
C ARG A 14 -8.90 -3.75 15.82
N ILE A 15 -8.38 -4.50 16.79
CA ILE A 15 -8.80 -4.43 18.20
C ILE A 15 -8.49 -3.06 18.77
N LYS A 16 -7.28 -2.54 18.54
CA LYS A 16 -6.84 -1.23 19.00
C LYS A 16 -7.78 -0.11 18.56
N ASN A 17 -8.29 -0.19 17.33
CA ASN A 17 -9.17 0.83 16.75
C ASN A 17 -10.68 0.53 16.96
N GLY A 18 -11.04 -0.48 17.76
CA GLY A 18 -12.44 -0.83 18.01
C GLY A 18 -13.20 -1.26 16.76
N LEU A 19 -12.50 -1.75 15.73
CA LEU A 19 -13.10 -2.06 14.44
C LEU A 19 -13.76 -3.44 14.44
N THR A 20 -14.92 -3.54 13.78
CA THR A 20 -15.47 -4.84 13.39
C THR A 20 -14.57 -5.49 12.34
N VAL A 21 -14.66 -6.82 12.18
CA VAL A 21 -13.93 -7.52 11.11
C VAL A 21 -14.29 -6.94 9.73
N SER A 22 -15.57 -6.61 9.52
CA SER A 22 -16.02 -6.02 8.26
C SER A 22 -15.41 -4.64 8.02
N ALA A 23 -15.35 -3.80 9.05
CA ALA A 23 -14.75 -2.48 8.95
C ALA A 23 -13.24 -2.57 8.69
N ALA A 24 -12.51 -3.47 9.39
CA ALA A 24 -11.09 -3.68 9.13
C ALA A 24 -10.83 -4.21 7.70
N CYS A 25 -11.65 -5.14 7.22
CA CYS A 25 -11.56 -5.63 5.85
C CYS A 25 -11.76 -4.48 4.85
N GLU A 26 -12.76 -3.63 5.06
CA GLU A 26 -13.05 -2.49 4.19
C GLU A 26 -11.87 -1.49 4.17
N GLN A 27 -11.36 -1.13 5.34
CA GLN A 27 -10.26 -0.16 5.50
C GLN A 27 -8.92 -0.66 4.92
N LEU A 28 -8.67 -1.97 4.96
CA LEU A 28 -7.45 -2.59 4.40
C LEU A 28 -7.63 -3.09 2.96
N GLY A 29 -8.85 -3.04 2.41
CA GLY A 29 -9.16 -3.58 1.08
C GLY A 29 -9.08 -5.11 1.02
N LEU A 30 -9.28 -5.79 2.15
CA LEU A 30 -9.20 -7.24 2.27
C LEU A 30 -10.57 -7.89 2.09
N GLN A 31 -10.58 -9.09 1.51
CA GLN A 31 -11.74 -9.97 1.57
C GLN A 31 -11.85 -10.60 2.96
N ARG A 32 -13.08 -10.84 3.45
CA ARG A 32 -13.32 -11.51 4.75
C ARG A 32 -12.66 -12.89 4.81
N ALA A 33 -12.67 -13.64 3.71
CA ALA A 33 -12.00 -14.94 3.63
C ALA A 33 -10.48 -14.81 3.85
N LYS A 34 -9.84 -13.82 3.22
CA LYS A 34 -8.42 -13.54 3.41
C LYS A 34 -8.10 -13.14 4.85
N PHE A 35 -8.95 -12.31 5.47
CA PHE A 35 -8.80 -11.96 6.89
C PHE A 35 -8.87 -13.19 7.80
N THR A 36 -9.82 -14.10 7.55
CA THR A 36 -9.94 -15.37 8.30
C THR A 36 -8.70 -16.25 8.11
N GLU A 37 -8.16 -16.34 6.89
CA GLU A 37 -6.92 -17.06 6.62
C GLU A 37 -5.73 -16.45 7.39
N MET A 38 -5.59 -15.12 7.37
CA MET A 38 -4.53 -14.43 8.11
C MET A 38 -4.60 -14.74 9.61
N ARG A 39 -5.82 -14.84 10.17
CA ARG A 39 -6.01 -15.23 11.58
C ARG A 39 -5.63 -16.67 11.89
N SER A 40 -5.73 -17.60 10.94
CA SER A 40 -5.30 -18.99 11.17
C SER A 40 -3.79 -19.16 11.08
N ARG A 41 -3.08 -18.17 10.50
CA ARG A 41 -1.61 -18.14 10.41
C ARG A 41 -1.04 -16.83 10.94
N PRO A 42 -1.18 -16.55 12.25
CA PRO A 42 -0.86 -15.24 12.82
C PRO A 42 0.63 -14.88 12.76
N GLN A 43 1.52 -15.88 12.69
CA GLN A 43 2.97 -15.67 12.65
C GLN A 43 3.51 -15.50 11.21
N ASP A 44 2.71 -15.80 10.20
CA ASP A 44 3.12 -15.65 8.81
C ASP A 44 3.23 -14.17 8.44
N PRO A 45 4.19 -13.81 7.56
CA PRO A 45 4.32 -12.44 7.08
C PRO A 45 3.13 -12.04 6.20
N ILE A 46 2.76 -10.76 6.27
CA ILE A 46 1.80 -10.18 5.32
C ILE A 46 2.46 -10.10 3.94
N GLU A 47 1.84 -10.75 2.95
CA GLU A 47 2.35 -10.80 1.59
C GLU A 47 2.07 -9.50 0.81
N ASP A 48 0.90 -8.88 1.02
CA ASP A 48 0.52 -7.67 0.29
C ASP A 48 1.19 -6.41 0.86
N LYS A 49 2.07 -5.81 0.06
CA LYS A 49 2.85 -4.63 0.44
C LYS A 49 1.98 -3.38 0.65
N ALA A 50 0.85 -3.27 -0.04
CA ALA A 50 -0.09 -2.18 0.17
C ALA A 50 -0.77 -2.32 1.55
N VAL A 51 -1.12 -3.54 1.96
CA VAL A 51 -1.66 -3.80 3.32
C VAL A 51 -0.61 -3.47 4.39
N CYS A 52 0.65 -3.85 4.17
CA CYS A 52 1.75 -3.46 5.07
C CYS A 52 1.87 -1.93 5.21
N GLN A 53 1.79 -1.20 4.08
CA GLN A 53 1.83 0.27 4.10
C GLN A 53 0.60 0.87 4.80
N LEU A 54 -0.58 0.29 4.60
CA LEU A 54 -1.82 0.75 5.23
C LEU A 54 -1.76 0.64 6.76
N LEU A 55 -1.22 -0.46 7.30
CA LEU A 55 -1.08 -0.60 8.75
C LEU A 55 -0.15 0.48 9.34
N GLU A 56 0.95 0.77 8.65
CA GLU A 56 1.91 1.78 9.08
C GLU A 56 1.35 3.22 8.91
N ILE A 57 0.59 3.49 7.85
CA ILE A 57 0.02 4.82 7.60
C ILE A 57 -1.15 5.12 8.53
N TYR A 58 -2.02 4.15 8.83
CA TYR A 58 -3.14 4.35 9.76
C TYR A 58 -2.67 4.49 11.21
N GLU A 59 -1.51 3.93 11.55
CA GLU A 59 -0.90 4.14 12.85
C GLU A 59 -0.37 5.58 12.99
N ALA A 60 0.24 6.13 11.93
CA ALA A 60 0.81 7.47 11.94
C ALA A 60 -0.19 8.60 11.64
N TYR A 61 -1.21 8.31 10.83
CA TYR A 61 -2.25 9.24 10.38
C TYR A 61 -3.64 8.57 10.48
N PRO A 62 -4.19 8.37 11.70
CA PRO A 62 -5.49 7.70 11.87
C PRO A 62 -6.64 8.39 11.13
N GLU A 63 -6.59 9.71 10.95
CA GLU A 63 -7.56 10.52 10.21
C GLU A 63 -7.60 10.22 8.71
N SER A 64 -6.55 9.58 8.19
CA SER A 64 -6.43 9.17 6.79
C SER A 64 -7.25 7.93 6.45
N MET A 65 -7.89 7.28 7.43
CA MET A 65 -8.75 6.12 7.15
C MET A 65 -9.82 6.44 6.09
N PRO A 66 -9.87 5.67 4.97
CA PRO A 66 -10.81 5.75 3.88
C PRO A 66 -12.28 6.04 4.22
N SER A 67 -12.90 6.86 3.37
CA SER A 67 -14.34 7.08 3.29
C SER A 67 -14.77 7.02 1.81
N VAL A 68 -15.01 5.80 1.31
CA VAL A 68 -15.64 5.46 0.02
C VAL A 68 -15.41 6.49 -1.09
N ARG A 69 -14.17 6.59 -1.60
CA ARG A 69 -13.86 7.38 -2.79
C ARG A 69 -13.22 6.51 -3.86
N GLN A 70 -13.82 6.47 -5.05
CA GLN A 70 -13.13 5.95 -6.23
C GLN A 70 -12.06 6.96 -6.66
N LEU A 71 -10.84 6.49 -6.82
CA LEU A 71 -9.71 7.32 -7.25
C LEU A 71 -9.28 6.96 -8.67
N ASP A 72 -9.05 7.99 -9.47
CA ASP A 72 -8.37 7.85 -10.75
C ASP A 72 -6.86 7.72 -10.51
N ILE A 73 -6.26 6.66 -11.01
CA ILE A 73 -4.85 6.36 -10.80
C ILE A 73 -3.92 7.34 -11.50
N GLN A 74 -4.30 7.81 -12.70
CA GLN A 74 -3.53 8.79 -13.47
C GLN A 74 -3.56 10.14 -12.74
N GLN A 75 -4.74 10.54 -12.25
CA GLN A 75 -4.88 11.74 -11.45
C GLN A 75 -4.05 11.66 -10.15
N PHE A 76 -4.09 10.52 -9.45
CA PHE A 76 -3.29 10.33 -8.24
C PHE A 76 -1.77 10.38 -8.53
N MET A 77 -1.32 9.82 -9.66
CA MET A 77 0.08 9.97 -10.11
C MET A 77 0.46 11.44 -10.32
N ILE A 78 -0.39 12.20 -11.01
CA ILE A 78 -0.17 13.63 -11.26
C ILE A 78 -0.12 14.42 -9.93
N GLU A 79 -1.01 14.12 -8.99
CA GLU A 79 -1.02 14.73 -7.66
C GLU A 79 0.26 14.49 -6.87
N LEU A 80 0.94 13.36 -7.08
CA LEU A 80 2.25 13.06 -6.49
C LEU A 80 3.42 13.72 -7.23
N GLY A 81 3.15 14.43 -8.32
CA GLY A 81 4.16 15.04 -9.18
C GLY A 81 4.83 14.05 -10.14
N PHE A 82 4.17 12.95 -10.47
CA PHE A 82 4.60 12.06 -11.54
C PHE A 82 4.05 12.49 -12.89
N ASP A 83 4.79 12.12 -13.93
CA ASP A 83 4.35 12.17 -15.32
C ASP A 83 3.88 10.76 -15.69
N PRO A 84 2.57 10.55 -15.93
CA PRO A 84 2.01 9.25 -16.31
C PRO A 84 2.46 8.74 -17.67
N GLU A 85 3.18 9.52 -18.48
CA GLU A 85 3.77 9.03 -19.73
C GLU A 85 5.21 8.55 -19.54
N ASN A 86 5.93 9.10 -18.56
CA ASN A 86 7.33 8.79 -18.30
C ASN A 86 7.53 7.36 -17.74
N PRO A 87 8.28 6.48 -18.44
CA PRO A 87 8.52 5.10 -18.00
C PRO A 87 9.16 4.96 -16.61
N SER A 88 10.07 5.87 -16.24
CA SER A 88 10.74 5.84 -14.94
C SER A 88 9.79 6.23 -13.81
N HIS A 89 8.88 7.18 -14.07
CA HIS A 89 7.83 7.55 -13.12
C HIS A 89 6.80 6.42 -12.91
N LYS A 90 6.41 5.70 -13.98
CA LYS A 90 5.56 4.50 -13.88
C LYS A 90 6.19 3.43 -12.97
N LYS A 91 7.49 3.18 -13.15
CA LYS A 91 8.25 2.20 -12.34
C LYS A 91 8.30 2.61 -10.88
N GLU A 92 8.67 3.86 -10.59
CA GLU A 92 8.72 4.35 -9.22
C GLU A 92 7.33 4.31 -8.56
N PHE A 93 6.30 4.78 -9.25
CA PHE A 93 4.94 4.74 -8.73
C PHE A 93 4.48 3.31 -8.41
N ALA A 94 4.78 2.34 -9.28
CA ALA A 94 4.46 0.93 -9.04
C ALA A 94 5.07 0.43 -7.72
N VAL A 95 6.35 0.74 -7.50
CA VAL A 95 7.05 0.42 -6.27
C VAL A 95 6.37 1.08 -5.08
N LEU A 96 6.04 2.38 -5.16
CA LEU A 96 5.39 3.12 -4.08
C LEU A 96 4.06 2.51 -3.67
N VAL A 97 3.27 2.00 -4.61
CA VAL A 97 1.98 1.34 -4.30
C VAL A 97 2.11 -0.16 -4.04
N GLY A 98 3.33 -0.67 -3.88
CA GLY A 98 3.57 -2.05 -3.48
C GLY A 98 3.34 -3.08 -4.59
N ARG A 99 3.58 -2.72 -5.85
CA ARG A 99 3.38 -3.58 -7.03
C ARG A 99 4.59 -3.57 -7.95
N GLU A 100 4.60 -4.53 -8.88
CA GLU A 100 5.57 -4.57 -9.97
C GLU A 100 5.20 -3.59 -11.08
N PRO A 101 6.17 -3.02 -11.82
CA PRO A 101 5.91 -2.05 -12.89
C PRO A 101 4.82 -2.48 -13.89
N ALA A 102 4.82 -3.75 -14.29
CA ALA A 102 3.84 -4.31 -15.23
C ALA A 102 2.37 -4.11 -14.79
N ALA A 103 2.09 -3.97 -13.49
CA ALA A 103 0.74 -3.66 -13.00
C ALA A 103 0.32 -2.24 -13.41
N VAL A 104 1.18 -1.25 -13.20
CA VAL A 104 0.89 0.16 -13.51
C VAL A 104 0.72 0.39 -15.01
N TYR A 105 1.55 -0.24 -15.85
CA TYR A 105 1.37 -0.17 -17.31
C TYR A 105 -0.02 -0.66 -17.73
N ARG A 106 -0.46 -1.79 -17.19
CA ARG A 106 -1.78 -2.34 -17.46
C ARG A 106 -2.91 -1.42 -16.99
N TRP A 107 -2.80 -0.86 -15.78
CA TRP A 107 -3.81 0.06 -15.25
C TRP A 107 -3.94 1.34 -16.09
N LEU A 108 -2.82 1.93 -16.52
CA LEU A 108 -2.84 3.14 -17.34
C LEU A 108 -3.32 2.89 -18.78
N ALA A 109 -3.17 1.66 -19.29
CA ALA A 109 -3.73 1.26 -20.57
C ALA A 109 -5.24 0.91 -20.50
N GLY A 110 -5.86 0.98 -19.32
CA GLY A 110 -7.23 0.50 -19.10
C GLY A 110 -7.36 -1.03 -19.10
N GLU A 111 -6.24 -1.75 -19.08
CA GLU A 111 -6.17 -3.20 -19.12
C GLU A 111 -6.20 -3.77 -17.69
N GLY A 112 -7.40 -3.92 -17.15
CA GLY A 112 -7.62 -4.49 -15.82
C GLY A 112 -7.56 -3.47 -14.68
N ASN A 113 -7.82 -3.95 -13.46
CA ASN A 113 -8.06 -3.10 -12.30
C ASN A 113 -6.90 -3.19 -11.29
N TYR A 114 -6.66 -2.10 -10.57
CA TYR A 114 -5.86 -2.17 -9.36
C TYR A 114 -6.64 -2.89 -8.25
N SER A 115 -5.92 -3.62 -7.41
CA SER A 115 -6.50 -4.38 -6.30
C SER A 115 -7.05 -3.44 -5.22
N LYS A 116 -8.06 -3.86 -4.46
CA LYS A 116 -8.62 -3.04 -3.36
C LYS A 116 -7.60 -2.54 -2.33
N PRO A 117 -6.56 -3.29 -1.90
CA PRO A 117 -5.55 -2.74 -1.01
C PRO A 117 -4.80 -1.54 -1.60
N VAL A 118 -4.54 -1.54 -2.91
CA VAL A 118 -3.92 -0.40 -3.61
C VAL A 118 -4.88 0.78 -3.65
N GLU A 119 -6.17 0.54 -3.92
CA GLU A 119 -7.18 1.59 -3.85
C GLU A 119 -7.22 2.27 -2.48
N ARG A 120 -7.28 1.47 -1.41
CA ARG A 120 -7.28 1.98 -0.03
C ARG A 120 -6.01 2.73 0.30
N LEU A 121 -4.87 2.27 -0.18
CA LEU A 121 -3.60 2.98 -0.02
C LEU A 121 -3.64 4.36 -0.69
N MET A 122 -4.06 4.44 -1.96
CA MET A 122 -4.20 5.72 -2.64
C MET A 122 -5.19 6.65 -1.91
N GLU A 123 -6.30 6.09 -1.43
CA GLU A 123 -7.32 6.83 -0.68
C GLU A 123 -6.76 7.39 0.62
N ALA A 124 -6.03 6.59 1.39
CA ALA A 124 -5.38 7.04 2.62
C ALA A 124 -4.45 8.23 2.36
N TYR A 125 -3.56 8.13 1.37
CA TYR A 125 -2.63 9.22 1.03
C TYR A 125 -3.32 10.44 0.43
N SER A 126 -4.46 10.28 -0.26
CA SER A 126 -5.25 11.40 -0.75
C SER A 126 -5.78 12.27 0.40
N ARG A 127 -6.11 11.67 1.54
CA ARG A 127 -6.66 12.32 2.75
C ARG A 127 -5.60 12.97 3.64
N ILE A 128 -4.32 12.62 3.45
CA ILE A 128 -3.22 13.27 4.16
C ILE A 128 -3.00 14.66 3.55
N HIS A 129 -3.08 15.70 4.39
CA HIS A 129 -2.97 17.11 3.97
C HIS A 129 -1.50 17.51 3.80
N LEU A 130 -0.87 17.03 2.73
CA LEU A 130 0.49 17.36 2.34
C LEU A 130 0.57 17.74 0.85
N PRO A 131 1.51 18.61 0.44
CA PRO A 131 1.82 18.81 -0.98
C PRO A 131 2.29 17.51 -1.65
N GLY A 132 2.01 17.37 -2.95
CA GLY A 132 2.35 16.20 -3.76
C GLY A 132 3.75 15.63 -3.55
N PRO A 133 4.83 16.44 -3.69
CA PRO A 133 6.20 15.97 -3.47
C PRO A 133 6.44 15.44 -2.04
N LYS A 134 5.79 16.02 -1.02
CA LYS A 134 5.88 15.53 0.36
C LYS A 134 5.11 14.23 0.56
N LYS A 135 3.94 14.06 -0.08
CA LYS A 135 3.21 12.78 -0.09
C LYS A 135 4.03 11.67 -0.77
N ARG A 136 4.68 11.97 -1.90
CA ARG A 136 5.57 11.03 -2.59
C ARG A 136 6.75 10.63 -1.70
N ALA A 137 7.38 11.58 -1.03
CA ALA A 137 8.45 11.30 -0.07
C ALA A 137 7.97 10.41 1.08
N LEU A 138 6.77 10.67 1.61
CA LEU A 138 6.17 9.85 2.67
C LEU A 138 5.90 8.41 2.21
N LEU A 139 5.26 8.22 1.04
CA LEU A 139 5.09 6.90 0.41
C LEU A 139 6.43 6.18 0.28
N ARG A 140 7.47 6.89 -0.17
CA ARG A 140 8.81 6.34 -0.36
C ARG A 140 9.39 5.86 0.97
N THR A 141 9.27 6.66 2.04
CA THR A 141 9.73 6.27 3.38
C THR A 141 9.09 4.97 3.85
N TYR A 142 7.77 4.80 3.71
CA TYR A 142 7.10 3.57 4.13
C TYR A 142 7.43 2.37 3.23
N ALA A 143 7.56 2.59 1.92
CA ALA A 143 8.00 1.54 1.00
C ALA A 143 9.41 1.02 1.35
N ILE A 144 10.36 1.91 1.64
CA ILE A 144 11.72 1.54 2.09
C ILE A 144 11.65 0.76 3.41
N LYS A 145 10.91 1.28 4.41
CA LYS A 145 10.74 0.63 5.71
C LYS A 145 10.21 -0.81 5.58
N ILE A 146 9.29 -1.05 4.65
CA ILE A 146 8.75 -2.39 4.41
C ILE A 146 9.75 -3.28 3.66
N ALA A 147 10.46 -2.75 2.67
CA ALA A 147 11.48 -3.50 1.96
C ALA A 147 12.61 -3.96 2.91
N GLU A 148 13.07 -3.09 3.80
CA GLU A 148 14.05 -3.42 4.84
C GLU A 148 13.60 -4.57 5.73
N ARG A 149 12.33 -4.54 6.20
CA ARG A 149 11.73 -5.62 7.00
C ARG A 149 11.64 -6.94 6.25
N LEU A 150 11.55 -6.89 4.92
CA LEU A 150 11.51 -8.07 4.06
C LEU A 150 12.89 -8.53 3.60
N GLY A 151 13.95 -7.76 3.88
CA GLY A 151 15.30 -8.02 3.39
C GLY A 151 15.45 -7.75 1.89
N ILE A 152 14.63 -6.87 1.31
CA ILE A 152 14.75 -6.43 -0.07
C ILE A 152 15.67 -5.21 -0.10
N LYS A 153 16.77 -5.32 -0.85
CA LYS A 153 17.74 -4.25 -1.07
C LYS A 153 17.47 -3.54 -2.39
N ASP A 154 17.91 -2.29 -2.48
CA ASP A 154 17.94 -1.51 -3.72
C ASP A 154 16.57 -1.42 -4.44
N LEU A 155 15.50 -1.36 -3.64
CA LEU A 155 14.10 -1.42 -4.09
C LEU A 155 13.81 -0.50 -5.28
N PHE A 156 14.31 0.74 -5.23
CA PHE A 156 14.07 1.74 -6.27
C PHE A 156 15.05 1.67 -7.44
N GLU A 157 16.23 1.10 -7.26
CA GLU A 157 17.19 0.90 -8.35
C GLU A 157 16.74 -0.26 -9.24
N ARG A 158 16.26 -1.33 -8.61
CA ARG A 158 15.77 -2.54 -9.29
C ARG A 158 14.29 -2.46 -9.69
N ALA A 159 13.54 -1.54 -9.07
CA ALA A 159 12.10 -1.35 -9.25
C ALA A 159 11.27 -2.65 -9.11
N THR A 160 11.62 -3.50 -8.13
CA THR A 160 10.95 -4.79 -7.90
C THR A 160 10.87 -5.14 -6.42
N TRP A 161 9.78 -5.79 -6.01
CA TRP A 161 9.57 -6.29 -4.65
C TRP A 161 10.09 -7.72 -4.45
N ARG A 162 10.80 -8.26 -5.44
CA ARG A 162 11.36 -9.62 -5.40
C ARG A 162 12.70 -9.63 -4.66
N LYS A 163 12.91 -10.68 -3.86
CA LYS A 163 14.23 -10.97 -3.27
C LYS A 163 15.19 -11.45 -4.37
N GLU A 164 16.48 -11.24 -4.13
CA GLU A 164 17.55 -11.94 -4.87
C GLU A 164 17.68 -13.39 -4.40
#